data_AF-A0A2A5DIE2-F1
#
_entry.id   AF-A0A2A5DIE2-F1
#
_cell.length_a   1.000
_cell.length_b   1.000
_cell.length_c   1.000
_cell.angle_alpha   90.00
_cell.angle_beta   90.00
_cell.angle_gamma   90.00
#
_symmetry.space_group_name_H-M   'P 1'
#
loop_
_entity.id
_entity.type
_entity.pdbx_description
1 polymer ?
#
loop_
_entity_poly.entity_id
_entity_poly.type
_entity_poly.pdbx_seq_one_letter_code
_entity_poly.pdbx_strand_id
1 'polypeptide(L)'
;MFLALALTLAAHGGVDLDREGPPAICQPFDIGDAASLPWKAGAFEADTQYDLALLNHDLAKILDSNDDAMVRMESIRRAVIYVSGFSQNRKKLSAMERKLASESLVSMLRARALAPHIYDKVATEERTAPRLFDLGFALGALRQLEWREEYVPHLGNGEAELEKAAAWEKASAAMHLGMALALWGSDRTNQRTGEYFLSAAKLAGPDQGRLSKNILVCAKRIYNVDTYDELVSHLSKQIASS
;
A
#
# COMPACT_ATOMS: atom_id res chain seq x y z
N MET A 1 -43.32 8.59 -47.62
CA MET A 1 -42.92 7.59 -46.60
C MET A 1 -41.43 7.31 -46.79
N PHE A 2 -40.54 8.06 -46.12
CA PHE A 2 -39.11 7.80 -46.09
C PHE A 2 -38.58 8.06 -44.67
N LEU A 3 -37.80 7.08 -44.21
CA LEU A 3 -37.33 6.83 -42.85
C LEU A 3 -36.57 8.00 -42.22
N ALA A 4 -36.86 8.27 -40.94
CA ALA A 4 -36.04 9.08 -40.05
C ALA A 4 -34.84 8.25 -39.55
N LEU A 5 -33.63 8.79 -39.74
CA LEU A 5 -32.39 8.23 -39.22
C LEU A 5 -32.22 8.70 -37.77
N ALA A 6 -32.50 7.82 -36.81
CA ALA A 6 -32.25 8.09 -35.40
C ALA A 6 -30.77 7.82 -35.08
N LEU A 7 -29.97 8.90 -34.91
CA LEU A 7 -28.64 8.80 -34.30
C LEU A 7 -28.81 8.39 -32.83
N THR A 8 -28.49 7.14 -32.51
CA THR A 8 -28.36 6.67 -31.14
C THR A 8 -26.97 7.06 -30.63
N LEU A 9 -26.91 8.10 -29.80
CA LEU A 9 -25.70 8.46 -29.08
C LEU A 9 -25.47 7.40 -28.00
N ALA A 10 -24.55 6.46 -28.26
CA ALA A 10 -24.09 5.52 -27.25
C ALA A 10 -23.30 6.30 -26.19
N ALA A 11 -23.97 6.61 -25.06
CA ALA A 11 -23.31 7.08 -23.85
C ALA A 11 -22.33 5.98 -23.40
N HIS A 12 -21.05 6.20 -23.68
CA HIS A 12 -19.99 5.41 -23.10
C HIS A 12 -19.96 5.77 -21.61
N GLY A 13 -20.53 4.91 -20.79
CA GLY A 13 -20.33 4.94 -19.34
C GLY A 13 -18.86 4.69 -19.05
N GLY A 14 -18.04 5.74 -19.17
CA GLY A 14 -16.74 5.78 -18.55
C GLY A 14 -16.95 5.63 -17.06
N VAL A 15 -16.34 4.61 -16.48
CA VAL A 15 -16.20 4.53 -15.03
C VAL A 15 -15.39 5.76 -14.63
N ASP A 16 -16.00 6.63 -13.85
CA ASP A 16 -15.37 7.81 -13.29
C ASP A 16 -14.22 7.34 -12.38
N LEU A 17 -12.98 7.41 -12.88
CA LEU A 17 -11.77 7.07 -12.12
C LEU A 17 -11.46 8.11 -11.03
N ASP A 18 -12.23 9.20 -10.97
CA ASP A 18 -12.07 10.34 -10.08
C ASP A 18 -12.52 10.09 -8.63
N ARG A 19 -13.04 8.89 -8.32
CA ARG A 19 -13.17 8.43 -6.93
C ARG A 19 -12.01 7.51 -6.60
N GLU A 20 -10.87 8.16 -6.41
CA GLU A 20 -9.60 7.53 -6.13
C GLU A 20 -9.70 6.67 -4.87
N GLY A 21 -9.68 5.35 -5.05
CA GLY A 21 -9.73 4.41 -3.94
C GLY A 21 -8.53 4.59 -3.00
N PRO A 22 -8.62 4.05 -1.78
CA PRO A 22 -7.64 4.30 -0.74
C PRO A 22 -6.20 3.90 -1.16
N PRO A 23 -5.21 4.75 -0.84
CA PRO A 23 -3.97 4.84 -1.62
C PRO A 23 -3.00 3.68 -1.39
N ALA A 24 -2.99 3.03 -0.21
CA ALA A 24 -2.07 1.91 0.05
C ALA A 24 -2.37 0.69 -0.85
N ILE A 25 -3.61 0.57 -1.33
CA ILE A 25 -4.03 -0.50 -2.26
C ILE A 25 -4.08 -0.02 -3.69
N CYS A 26 -4.61 1.18 -3.91
CA CYS A 26 -4.95 1.63 -5.25
C CYS A 26 -3.76 2.17 -6.05
N GLN A 27 -2.64 2.45 -5.38
CA GLN A 27 -1.46 2.99 -6.00
C GLN A 27 -0.35 1.94 -6.10
N PRO A 28 -0.01 1.46 -7.32
CA PRO A 28 1.22 0.70 -7.53
C PRO A 28 2.44 1.57 -7.24
N PHE A 29 3.46 0.97 -6.63
CA PHE A 29 4.76 1.61 -6.49
C PHE A 29 5.66 1.21 -7.66
N ASP A 30 6.34 2.20 -8.26
CA ASP A 30 7.46 1.93 -9.15
C ASP A 30 8.60 1.32 -8.31
N ILE A 31 8.99 0.10 -8.65
CA ILE A 31 10.08 -0.65 -8.02
C ILE A 31 11.23 -0.93 -9.01
N GLY A 32 11.20 -0.33 -10.22
CA GLY A 32 12.10 -0.65 -11.31
C GLY A 32 12.01 -2.12 -11.72
N ASP A 33 13.17 -2.75 -11.95
CA ASP A 33 13.28 -4.17 -12.34
C ASP A 33 13.33 -5.12 -11.14
N ALA A 34 13.08 -4.63 -9.92
CA ALA A 34 13.11 -5.47 -8.74
C ALA A 34 12.01 -6.55 -8.79
N ALA A 35 12.36 -7.78 -8.39
CA ALA A 35 11.40 -8.87 -8.34
C ALA A 35 10.36 -8.65 -7.22
N SER A 36 9.11 -8.98 -7.52
CA SER A 36 7.99 -9.01 -6.59
C SER A 36 7.08 -10.20 -6.92
N LEU A 37 5.94 -10.33 -6.25
CA LEU A 37 4.95 -11.36 -6.55
C LEU A 37 4.51 -11.27 -8.03
N PRO A 38 4.23 -12.41 -8.70
CA PRO A 38 3.81 -12.43 -10.10
C PRO A 38 2.64 -11.48 -10.36
N TRP A 39 2.72 -10.73 -11.46
CA TRP A 39 1.79 -9.64 -11.76
C TRP A 39 1.68 -9.43 -13.27
N LYS A 40 0.56 -8.87 -13.74
CA LYS A 40 0.39 -8.42 -15.14
C LYS A 40 0.52 -6.89 -15.22
N ALA A 41 -0.05 -6.24 -16.24
CA ALA A 41 0.27 -4.84 -16.54
C ALA A 41 -0.50 -3.83 -15.67
N GLY A 42 -1.74 -4.12 -15.28
CA GLY A 42 -2.61 -3.19 -14.55
C GLY A 42 -2.44 -3.19 -13.02
N ALA A 43 -2.93 -2.13 -12.36
CA ALA A 43 -2.82 -1.92 -10.91
C ALA A 43 -3.49 -3.01 -10.05
N PHE A 44 -4.43 -3.75 -10.64
CA PHE A 44 -5.20 -4.83 -10.00
C PHE A 44 -5.23 -6.11 -10.86
N GLU A 45 -4.25 -6.28 -11.75
CA GLU A 45 -4.17 -7.46 -12.63
C GLU A 45 -3.20 -8.50 -12.06
N ALA A 46 -3.61 -9.14 -10.97
CA ALA A 46 -2.83 -10.23 -10.38
C ALA A 46 -2.68 -11.40 -11.38
N ASP A 47 -1.60 -12.17 -11.32
CA ASP A 47 -1.43 -13.29 -12.24
C ASP A 47 -2.48 -14.39 -11.97
N THR A 48 -3.25 -14.75 -12.98
CA THR A 48 -4.32 -15.74 -12.88
C THR A 48 -3.80 -17.16 -12.68
N GLN A 49 -2.55 -17.41 -13.08
CA GLN A 49 -1.90 -18.72 -12.93
C GLN A 49 -1.09 -18.85 -11.64
N TYR A 50 -1.02 -17.80 -10.82
CA TYR A 50 -0.31 -17.85 -9.56
C TYR A 50 -1.03 -18.73 -8.53
N ASP A 51 -0.29 -19.66 -7.93
CA ASP A 51 -0.77 -20.52 -6.86
C ASP A 51 -0.78 -19.76 -5.52
N LEU A 52 -1.98 -19.47 -5.00
CA LEU A 52 -2.13 -18.79 -3.72
C LEU A 52 -1.56 -19.58 -2.54
N ALA A 53 -1.39 -20.90 -2.65
CA ALA A 53 -0.75 -21.68 -1.60
C ALA A 53 0.72 -21.29 -1.38
N LEU A 54 1.37 -20.70 -2.39
CA LEU A 54 2.76 -20.23 -2.32
C LEU A 54 2.89 -18.79 -1.81
N LEU A 55 1.77 -18.04 -1.70
CA LEU A 55 1.78 -16.61 -1.40
C LEU A 55 2.63 -16.22 -0.19
N ASN A 56 2.42 -16.88 0.95
CA ASN A 56 3.13 -16.52 2.18
C ASN A 56 4.61 -16.85 2.10
N HIS A 57 4.97 -17.97 1.46
CA HIS A 57 6.35 -18.40 1.28
C HIS A 57 7.10 -17.42 0.38
N ASP A 58 6.53 -17.11 -0.78
CA ASP A 58 7.18 -16.26 -1.78
C ASP A 58 7.27 -14.81 -1.28
N LEU A 59 6.22 -14.31 -0.62
CA LEU A 59 6.28 -12.99 0.02
C LEU A 59 7.36 -12.94 1.10
N ALA A 60 7.43 -13.93 2.00
CA ALA A 60 8.46 -13.97 3.03
C ALA A 60 9.87 -13.96 2.43
N LYS A 61 10.09 -14.74 1.35
CA LYS A 61 11.36 -14.77 0.63
C LYS A 61 11.74 -13.40 0.04
N ILE A 62 10.78 -12.68 -0.56
CA ILE A 62 11.01 -11.32 -1.08
C ILE A 62 11.37 -10.38 0.08
N LEU A 63 10.60 -10.41 1.17
CA LEU A 63 10.82 -9.57 2.35
C LEU A 63 12.11 -9.91 3.12
N ASP A 64 12.67 -11.12 2.98
CA ASP A 64 13.96 -11.48 3.60
C ASP A 64 15.16 -11.15 2.73
N SER A 65 14.97 -10.96 1.43
CA SER A 65 16.04 -10.71 0.47
C SER A 65 16.11 -9.27 -0.04
N ASN A 66 15.20 -8.41 0.43
CA ASN A 66 15.10 -7.03 -0.05
C ASN A 66 14.87 -6.03 1.08
N ASP A 67 15.82 -5.11 1.21
CA ASP A 67 15.80 -4.00 2.18
C ASP A 67 15.17 -2.73 1.61
N ASP A 68 14.89 -2.65 0.30
CA ASP A 68 14.21 -1.50 -0.31
C ASP A 68 12.72 -1.49 0.11
N ALA A 69 12.36 -0.53 0.95
CA ALA A 69 11.00 -0.34 1.45
C ALA A 69 9.95 -0.22 0.32
N MET A 70 10.29 0.32 -0.86
CA MET A 70 9.34 0.37 -1.98
C MET A 70 9.03 -1.02 -2.53
N VAL A 71 10.04 -1.89 -2.64
CA VAL A 71 9.84 -3.28 -3.10
C VAL A 71 8.98 -4.04 -2.11
N ARG A 72 9.22 -3.83 -0.80
CA ARG A 72 8.46 -4.44 0.28
C ARG A 72 6.99 -3.99 0.23
N MET A 73 6.75 -2.68 0.14
CA MET A 73 5.40 -2.11 0.03
C MET A 73 4.63 -2.65 -1.18
N GLU A 74 5.24 -2.66 -2.37
CA GLU A 74 4.58 -3.19 -3.58
C GLU A 74 4.27 -4.68 -3.45
N SER A 75 5.20 -5.46 -2.88
CA SER A 75 5.00 -6.90 -2.67
C SER A 75 3.86 -7.17 -1.69
N ILE A 76 3.78 -6.38 -0.62
CA ILE A 76 2.67 -6.48 0.35
C ILE A 76 1.36 -6.03 -0.29
N ARG A 77 1.34 -4.93 -1.06
CA ARG A 77 0.15 -4.48 -1.79
C ARG A 77 -0.40 -5.56 -2.71
N ARG A 78 0.47 -6.20 -3.50
CA ARG A 78 0.09 -7.35 -4.36
C ARG A 78 -0.45 -8.51 -3.54
N ALA A 79 0.19 -8.84 -2.42
CA ALA A 79 -0.27 -9.90 -1.53
C ALA A 79 -1.67 -9.61 -0.97
N VAL A 80 -1.92 -8.37 -0.53
CA VAL A 80 -3.23 -7.95 -0.05
C VAL A 80 -4.30 -8.06 -1.15
N ILE A 81 -3.97 -7.69 -2.40
CA ILE A 81 -4.89 -7.88 -3.54
C ILE A 81 -5.17 -9.37 -3.81
N TYR A 82 -4.14 -10.22 -3.71
CA TYR A 82 -4.30 -11.67 -3.86
C TYR A 82 -5.24 -12.27 -2.81
N VAL A 83 -5.06 -11.97 -1.53
CA VAL A 83 -5.88 -12.54 -0.44
C VAL A 83 -7.26 -11.93 -0.35
N SER A 84 -7.43 -10.67 -0.76
CA SER A 84 -8.74 -10.02 -0.79
C SER A 84 -9.61 -10.42 -1.96
N GLY A 85 -9.03 -11.08 -2.98
CA GLY A 85 -9.76 -11.39 -4.22
C GLY A 85 -10.16 -10.13 -5.00
N PHE A 86 -9.49 -8.99 -4.76
CA PHE A 86 -9.76 -7.72 -5.43
C PHE A 86 -9.20 -7.64 -6.85
N SER A 87 -8.56 -8.71 -7.32
CA SER A 87 -8.01 -8.79 -8.67
C SER A 87 -9.11 -8.75 -9.74
N GLN A 88 -8.90 -7.97 -10.80
CA GLN A 88 -9.87 -7.82 -11.90
C GLN A 88 -9.96 -9.05 -12.81
N ASN A 89 -8.92 -9.87 -12.82
CA ASN A 89 -8.74 -10.98 -13.78
C ASN A 89 -8.74 -12.36 -13.11
N ARG A 90 -8.85 -12.46 -11.78
CA ARG A 90 -8.89 -13.75 -11.06
C ARG A 90 -10.32 -14.12 -10.68
N LYS A 91 -10.54 -15.43 -10.52
CA LYS A 91 -11.77 -15.95 -9.91
C LYS A 91 -11.97 -15.29 -8.55
N LYS A 92 -13.18 -14.78 -8.30
CA LYS A 92 -13.56 -14.25 -6.99
C LYS A 92 -13.42 -15.34 -5.93
N LEU A 93 -12.69 -15.02 -4.86
CA LEU A 93 -12.67 -15.81 -3.63
C LEU A 93 -14.00 -15.64 -2.90
N SER A 94 -14.50 -16.70 -2.27
CA SER A 94 -15.59 -16.63 -1.30
C SER A 94 -15.18 -15.81 -0.06
N ALA A 95 -16.16 -15.34 0.71
CA ALA A 95 -15.90 -14.59 1.94
C ALA A 95 -15.01 -15.38 2.93
N MET A 96 -15.22 -16.69 3.05
CA MET A 96 -14.41 -17.56 3.90
C MET A 96 -12.97 -17.68 3.40
N GLU A 97 -12.77 -17.89 2.09
CA GLU A 97 -11.43 -17.97 1.49
C GLU A 97 -10.66 -16.66 1.70
N ARG A 98 -11.31 -15.51 1.49
CA ARG A 98 -10.70 -14.19 1.73
C ARG A 98 -10.27 -14.02 3.19
N LYS A 99 -11.15 -14.39 4.12
CA LYS A 99 -10.88 -14.31 5.56
C LYS A 99 -9.67 -15.16 5.93
N LEU A 100 -9.68 -16.45 5.57
CA LEU A 100 -8.60 -17.39 5.89
C LEU A 100 -7.27 -16.96 5.27
N ALA A 101 -7.28 -16.51 4.00
CA ALA A 101 -6.08 -16.04 3.32
C ALA A 101 -5.50 -14.78 3.99
N SER A 102 -6.36 -13.84 4.39
CA SER A 102 -5.94 -12.60 5.07
C SER A 102 -5.41 -12.86 6.48
N GLU A 103 -6.08 -13.74 7.24
CA GLU A 103 -5.61 -14.18 8.56
C GLU A 103 -4.26 -14.90 8.47
N SER A 104 -4.08 -15.72 7.44
CA SER A 104 -2.82 -16.42 7.19
C SER A 104 -1.68 -15.44 6.87
N LEU A 105 -1.93 -14.47 5.99
CA LEU A 105 -0.97 -13.41 5.65
C LEU A 105 -0.55 -12.62 6.89
N VAL A 106 -1.52 -12.12 7.67
CA VAL A 106 -1.25 -11.33 8.89
C VAL A 106 -0.55 -12.18 9.95
N SER A 107 -0.94 -13.45 10.12
CA SER A 107 -0.28 -14.35 11.07
C SER A 107 1.18 -14.59 10.71
N MET A 108 1.49 -14.75 9.42
CA MET A 108 2.85 -14.89 8.92
C MET A 108 3.67 -13.61 9.18
N LEU A 109 3.14 -12.43 8.83
CA LEU A 109 3.81 -11.15 9.08
C LEU A 109 4.01 -10.88 10.58
N ARG A 110 3.03 -11.23 11.41
CA ARG A 110 3.13 -11.12 12.87
C ARG A 110 4.18 -12.05 13.44
N ALA A 111 4.24 -13.29 12.98
CA ALA A 111 5.30 -14.22 13.37
C ALA A 111 6.68 -13.68 12.98
N ARG A 112 6.83 -13.08 11.80
CA ARG A 112 8.07 -12.42 11.37
C ARG A 112 8.45 -11.24 12.27
N ALA A 113 7.49 -10.37 12.58
CA ALA A 113 7.71 -9.19 13.42
C ALA A 113 8.05 -9.53 14.88
N LEU A 114 7.54 -10.66 15.39
CA LEU A 114 7.77 -11.12 16.77
C LEU A 114 8.89 -12.17 16.90
N ALA A 115 9.44 -12.65 15.79
CA ALA A 115 10.44 -13.73 15.81
C ALA A 115 11.67 -13.30 16.63
N PRO A 116 12.02 -14.01 17.72
CA PRO A 116 13.25 -13.73 18.45
C PRO A 116 14.43 -13.99 17.52
N HIS A 117 15.32 -13.02 17.39
CA HIS A 117 16.57 -13.21 16.66
C HIS A 117 17.56 -13.91 17.60
N ILE A 118 17.64 -15.23 17.48
CA ILE A 118 18.29 -16.10 18.47
C ILE A 118 19.83 -15.94 18.49
N TYR A 119 20.45 -15.29 17.49
CA TYR A 119 21.91 -15.33 17.32
C TYR A 119 22.64 -14.00 17.15
N ASP A 120 21.97 -12.85 17.08
CA ASP A 120 22.69 -11.58 16.82
C ASP A 120 21.96 -10.35 17.37
N LYS A 121 22.48 -9.79 18.47
CA LYS A 121 21.93 -8.60 19.16
C LYS A 121 22.13 -7.27 18.41
N VAL A 122 22.94 -7.24 17.36
CA VAL A 122 23.11 -6.03 16.53
C VAL A 122 22.20 -6.11 15.31
N ALA A 123 22.06 -7.30 14.71
CA ALA A 123 21.10 -7.54 13.63
C ALA A 123 19.63 -7.57 14.10
N THR A 124 19.35 -7.57 15.41
CA THR A 124 18.00 -7.48 15.96
C THR A 124 17.33 -6.15 15.66
N GLU A 125 18.03 -5.03 15.82
CA GLU A 125 17.39 -3.70 15.77
C GLU A 125 17.13 -3.27 14.33
N GLU A 126 18.13 -3.41 13.45
CA GLU A 126 18.04 -3.08 12.01
C GLU A 126 16.96 -3.89 11.28
N ARG A 127 16.68 -5.12 11.72
CA ARG A 127 15.66 -5.98 11.07
C ARG A 127 14.29 -5.87 11.72
N THR A 128 14.19 -5.34 12.94
CA THR A 128 12.91 -5.23 13.65
C THR A 128 12.04 -4.14 13.04
N ALA A 129 12.60 -2.97 12.74
CA ALA A 129 11.81 -1.85 12.19
C ALA A 129 11.17 -2.18 10.83
N PRO A 130 11.89 -2.75 9.82
CA PRO A 130 11.28 -3.13 8.55
C PRO A 130 10.22 -4.22 8.67
N ARG A 131 10.32 -5.13 9.66
CA ARG A 131 9.33 -6.20 9.87
C ARG A 131 8.06 -5.69 10.56
N LEU A 132 8.21 -4.80 11.53
CA LEU A 132 7.08 -4.08 12.13
C LEU A 132 6.38 -3.22 11.07
N PHE A 133 7.16 -2.55 10.23
CA PHE A 133 6.65 -1.78 9.11
C PHE A 133 5.83 -2.65 8.14
N ASP A 134 6.36 -3.80 7.70
CA ASP A 134 5.62 -4.70 6.80
C ASP A 134 4.26 -5.09 7.37
N LEU A 135 4.22 -5.50 8.65
CA LEU A 135 3.00 -5.89 9.33
C LEU A 135 2.00 -4.73 9.41
N GLY A 136 2.48 -3.56 9.84
CA GLY A 136 1.66 -2.35 9.96
C GLY A 136 1.11 -1.88 8.61
N PHE A 137 1.94 -1.90 7.56
CA PHE A 137 1.53 -1.55 6.21
C PHE A 137 0.48 -2.53 5.66
N ALA A 138 0.67 -3.84 5.85
CA ALA A 138 -0.30 -4.85 5.45
C ALA A 138 -1.65 -4.66 6.15
N LEU A 139 -1.65 -4.41 7.46
CA LEU A 139 -2.88 -4.17 8.23
C LEU A 139 -3.60 -2.89 7.78
N GLY A 140 -2.88 -1.79 7.55
CA GLY A 140 -3.47 -0.56 7.02
C GLY A 140 -4.05 -0.75 5.61
N ALA A 141 -3.35 -1.48 4.74
CA ALA A 141 -3.81 -1.81 3.40
C ALA A 141 -5.05 -2.73 3.40
N LEU A 142 -5.12 -3.71 4.31
CA LEU A 142 -6.29 -4.56 4.52
C LEU A 142 -7.49 -3.76 5.05
N ARG A 143 -7.28 -2.87 6.03
CA ARG A 143 -8.31 -1.95 6.55
C ARG A 143 -8.87 -1.07 5.43
N GLN A 144 -8.02 -0.61 4.53
CA GLN A 144 -8.42 0.17 3.36
C GLN A 144 -9.30 -0.60 2.36
N LEU A 145 -9.61 -1.86 2.58
CA LEU A 145 -10.60 -2.60 1.80
C LEU A 145 -11.97 -2.69 2.50
N GLU A 146 -12.10 -2.21 3.74
CA GLU A 146 -13.36 -2.26 4.53
C GLU A 146 -14.50 -1.42 3.93
N TRP A 147 -14.21 -0.45 3.06
CA TRP A 147 -15.24 0.29 2.30
C TRP A 147 -16.03 -0.60 1.33
N ARG A 148 -15.57 -1.84 1.08
CA ARG A 148 -16.34 -2.88 0.44
C ARG A 148 -17.02 -3.67 1.56
N GLU A 149 -18.30 -3.42 1.82
CA GLU A 149 -19.10 -4.07 2.87
C GLU A 149 -18.98 -5.62 2.91
N GLU A 150 -18.56 -6.24 1.79
CA GLU A 150 -18.29 -7.69 1.65
C GLU A 150 -16.94 -8.16 2.24
N TYR A 151 -16.07 -7.26 2.70
CA TYR A 151 -14.71 -7.54 3.15
C TYR A 151 -14.47 -7.05 4.58
N VAL A 152 -14.62 -7.92 5.58
CA VAL A 152 -14.34 -7.52 6.98
C VAL A 152 -13.62 -8.61 7.77
N PRO A 153 -12.32 -8.83 7.54
CA PRO A 153 -11.46 -9.39 8.56
C PRO A 153 -10.96 -8.23 9.47
N HIS A 154 -11.54 -8.10 10.67
CA HIS A 154 -11.02 -7.16 11.68
C HIS A 154 -9.70 -7.68 12.28
N LEU A 155 -8.58 -7.33 11.64
CA LEU A 155 -7.24 -7.82 12.00
C LEU A 155 -6.37 -6.77 12.71
N GLY A 156 -6.90 -5.56 12.88
CA GLY A 156 -6.20 -4.37 13.37
C GLY A 156 -6.00 -3.32 12.28
N ASN A 157 -5.53 -2.14 12.65
CA ASN A 157 -5.32 -1.01 11.73
C ASN A 157 -3.84 -0.76 11.39
N GLY A 158 -2.91 -1.49 12.01
CA GLY A 158 -1.47 -1.38 11.80
C GLY A 158 -0.78 -0.18 12.47
N GLU A 159 -1.53 0.69 13.16
CA GLU A 159 -0.98 1.94 13.70
C GLU A 159 0.10 1.68 14.76
N ALA A 160 -0.17 0.78 15.71
CA ALA A 160 0.78 0.46 16.77
C ALA A 160 2.08 -0.16 16.23
N GLU A 161 2.00 -0.96 15.17
CA GLU A 161 3.16 -1.55 14.50
C GLU A 161 3.97 -0.49 13.74
N LEU A 162 3.30 0.42 13.02
CA LEU A 162 3.95 1.52 12.30
C LEU A 162 4.61 2.52 13.27
N GLU A 163 3.93 2.87 14.37
CA GLU A 163 4.50 3.74 15.41
C GLU A 163 5.75 3.11 16.04
N LYS A 164 5.71 1.80 16.32
CA LYS A 164 6.90 1.08 16.77
C LYS A 164 7.97 1.10 15.68
N ALA A 165 7.67 0.81 14.42
CA ALA A 165 8.68 0.86 13.36
C ALA A 165 9.38 2.25 13.28
N ALA A 166 8.61 3.34 13.37
CA ALA A 166 9.13 4.71 13.34
C ALA A 166 9.90 5.14 14.60
N ALA A 167 9.70 4.45 15.73
CA ALA A 167 10.46 4.74 16.95
C ALA A 167 11.89 4.17 16.91
N TRP A 168 12.15 3.15 16.09
CA TRP A 168 13.44 2.43 16.04
C TRP A 168 14.36 2.97 14.94
N GLU A 169 13.79 3.46 13.85
CA GLU A 169 14.53 4.06 12.76
C GLU A 169 14.19 5.55 12.70
N LYS A 170 15.15 6.41 12.34
CA LYS A 170 14.76 7.65 11.65
C LYS A 170 14.21 7.20 10.29
N ALA A 171 12.94 6.82 10.26
CA ALA A 171 12.34 6.05 9.18
C ALA A 171 12.75 6.63 7.82
N SER A 172 13.18 5.75 6.91
CA SER A 172 13.53 6.15 5.56
C SER A 172 12.37 6.92 4.92
N ALA A 173 12.70 7.79 3.95
CA ALA A 173 11.68 8.54 3.22
C ALA A 173 10.57 7.63 2.62
N ALA A 174 10.93 6.42 2.20
CA ALA A 174 10.00 5.42 1.69
C ALA A 174 9.09 4.83 2.79
N MET A 175 9.60 4.58 3.99
CA MET A 175 8.77 4.13 5.11
C MET A 175 7.80 5.22 5.56
N HIS A 176 8.24 6.47 5.63
CA HIS A 176 7.35 7.60 5.90
C HIS A 176 6.23 7.72 4.86
N LEU A 177 6.53 7.52 3.57
CA LEU A 177 5.50 7.44 2.54
C LEU A 177 4.52 6.29 2.86
N GLY A 178 5.04 5.08 3.10
CA GLY A 178 4.20 3.93 3.41
C GLY A 178 3.29 4.12 4.63
N MET A 179 3.79 4.76 5.69
CA MET A 179 2.99 5.12 6.87
C MET A 179 1.86 6.09 6.53
N ALA A 180 2.16 7.14 5.77
CA ALA A 180 1.16 8.11 5.34
C ALA A 180 0.05 7.44 4.52
N LEU A 181 0.43 6.52 3.62
CA LEU A 181 -0.51 5.80 2.76
C LEU A 181 -1.32 4.77 3.55
N ALA A 182 -0.70 3.96 4.41
CA ALA A 182 -1.38 2.92 5.20
C ALA A 182 -2.37 3.50 6.21
N LEU A 183 -2.04 4.65 6.81
CA LEU A 183 -2.89 5.34 7.78
C LEU A 183 -3.89 6.30 7.13
N TRP A 184 -3.88 6.44 5.80
CA TRP A 184 -4.85 7.29 5.10
C TRP A 184 -6.29 6.83 5.38
N GLY A 185 -7.17 7.80 5.65
CA GLY A 185 -8.60 7.57 5.90
C GLY A 185 -8.97 7.05 7.29
N SER A 186 -8.05 6.97 8.27
CA SER A 186 -8.48 6.79 9.67
C SER A 186 -8.99 8.10 10.26
N ASP A 187 -10.19 8.07 10.87
CA ASP A 187 -10.91 9.19 11.52
C ASP A 187 -10.11 10.01 12.55
N ARG A 188 -8.88 9.58 12.92
CA ARG A 188 -8.08 10.18 13.99
C ARG A 188 -6.70 10.68 13.56
N THR A 189 -6.35 10.66 12.25
CA THR A 189 -4.94 10.79 11.82
C THR A 189 -4.65 11.75 10.67
N ASN A 190 -5.58 12.61 10.23
CA ASN A 190 -5.32 13.51 9.07
C ASN A 190 -4.09 14.43 9.25
N GLN A 191 -3.77 14.84 10.48
CA GLN A 191 -2.54 15.59 10.77
C GLN A 191 -1.31 14.68 10.68
N ARG A 192 -1.33 13.53 11.36
CA ARG A 192 -0.23 12.54 11.38
C ARG A 192 0.11 11.99 10.00
N THR A 193 -0.90 11.69 9.18
CA THR A 193 -0.68 11.24 7.80
C THR A 193 0.01 12.34 7.00
N GLY A 194 -0.39 13.59 7.19
CA GLY A 194 0.28 14.75 6.60
C GLY A 194 1.72 14.91 7.08
N GLU A 195 2.00 14.71 8.37
CA GLU A 195 3.36 14.75 8.95
C GLU A 195 4.28 13.69 8.35
N TYR A 196 3.79 12.45 8.21
CA TYR A 196 4.55 11.39 7.55
C TYR A 196 4.78 11.68 6.07
N PHE A 197 3.76 12.17 5.36
CA PHE A 197 3.91 12.53 3.95
C PHE A 197 4.91 13.68 3.77
N LEU A 198 4.86 14.68 4.65
CA LEU A 198 5.79 15.81 4.63
C LEU A 198 7.22 15.36 4.93
N SER A 199 7.37 14.45 5.90
CA SER A 199 8.67 13.86 6.23
C SER A 199 9.24 13.06 5.06
N ALA A 200 8.41 12.26 4.39
CA ALA A 200 8.80 11.53 3.18
C ALA A 200 9.28 12.49 2.09
N ALA A 201 8.52 13.55 1.80
CA ALA A 201 8.87 14.53 0.79
C ALA A 201 10.18 15.26 1.11
N LYS A 202 10.37 15.72 2.35
CA LYS A 202 11.58 16.43 2.78
C LYS A 202 12.82 15.55 2.76
N LEU A 203 12.70 14.29 3.17
CA LEU A 203 13.82 13.35 3.21
C LEU A 203 14.21 12.85 1.81
N ALA A 204 13.24 12.65 0.90
CA ALA A 204 13.52 12.24 -0.47
C ALA A 204 14.09 13.39 -1.32
N GLY A 205 13.62 14.61 -1.10
CA GLY A 205 13.96 15.77 -1.93
C GLY A 205 13.37 15.71 -3.35
N PRO A 206 13.54 16.79 -4.14
CA PRO A 206 12.96 16.92 -5.48
C PRO A 206 13.69 16.12 -6.57
N ASP A 207 14.78 15.45 -6.22
CA ASP A 207 15.56 14.62 -7.13
C ASP A 207 14.63 13.60 -7.81
N GLN A 208 14.65 13.50 -9.13
CA GLN A 208 13.72 12.68 -9.93
C GLN A 208 14.01 11.17 -9.84
N GLY A 209 14.51 10.70 -8.70
CA GLY A 209 14.67 9.29 -8.38
C GLY A 209 13.32 8.59 -8.25
N ARG A 210 13.37 7.24 -8.21
CA ARG A 210 12.18 6.39 -8.16
C ARG A 210 11.25 6.72 -6.99
N LEU A 211 11.81 6.92 -5.79
CA LEU A 211 11.03 7.29 -4.61
C LEU A 211 10.30 8.62 -4.81
N SER A 212 10.97 9.62 -5.37
CA SER A 212 10.37 10.93 -5.53
C SER A 212 9.26 10.97 -6.56
N LYS A 213 9.38 10.16 -7.62
CA LYS A 213 8.29 9.92 -8.56
C LYS A 213 7.10 9.25 -7.87
N ASN A 214 7.32 8.22 -7.07
CA ASN A 214 6.25 7.58 -6.29
C ASN A 214 5.55 8.57 -5.35
N ILE A 215 6.31 9.44 -4.67
CA ILE A 215 5.76 10.50 -3.81
C ILE A 215 4.86 11.44 -4.61
N LEU A 216 5.31 11.95 -5.76
CA LEU A 216 4.53 12.87 -6.59
C LEU A 216 3.28 12.21 -7.17
N VAL A 217 3.35 10.95 -7.59
CA VAL A 217 2.17 10.22 -8.06
C VAL A 217 1.13 10.09 -6.93
N CYS A 218 1.57 9.76 -5.72
CA CYS A 218 0.68 9.71 -4.55
C CYS A 218 0.13 11.11 -4.19
N ALA A 219 0.95 12.15 -4.29
CA ALA A 219 0.56 13.52 -3.97
C ALA A 219 -0.46 14.10 -4.96
N LYS A 220 -0.26 13.84 -6.25
CA LYS A 220 -1.22 14.21 -7.30
C LYS A 220 -2.58 13.60 -7.03
N ARG A 221 -2.58 12.34 -6.64
CA ARG A 221 -3.78 11.61 -6.27
C ARG A 221 -4.46 12.22 -5.03
N ILE A 222 -3.77 12.15 -3.89
CA ILE A 222 -4.36 12.47 -2.58
C ILE A 222 -4.66 13.96 -2.39
N TYR A 223 -3.80 14.83 -2.92
CA TYR A 223 -3.84 16.27 -2.63
C TYR A 223 -4.06 17.13 -3.89
N ASN A 224 -4.13 16.52 -5.08
CA ASN A 224 -4.14 17.24 -6.37
C ASN A 224 -2.96 18.19 -6.55
N VAL A 225 -1.75 17.70 -6.25
CA VAL A 225 -0.51 18.48 -6.31
C VAL A 225 0.52 17.85 -7.26
N ASP A 226 1.14 18.64 -8.12
CA ASP A 226 2.02 18.13 -9.19
C ASP A 226 3.52 18.32 -8.90
N THR A 227 3.88 19.19 -7.95
CA THR A 227 5.28 19.50 -7.64
C THR A 227 5.62 19.32 -6.17
N TYR A 228 6.92 19.15 -5.89
CA TYR A 228 7.45 19.03 -4.52
C TYR A 228 7.21 20.28 -3.68
N ASP A 229 7.42 21.47 -4.27
CA ASP A 229 7.27 22.73 -3.55
C ASP A 229 5.80 22.97 -3.18
N GLU A 230 4.88 22.70 -4.10
CA GLU A 230 3.45 22.76 -3.80
C GLU A 230 3.06 21.73 -2.73
N LEU A 231 3.60 20.50 -2.79
CA LEU A 231 3.30 19.44 -1.82
C LEU A 231 3.78 19.83 -0.42
N VAL A 232 5.03 20.25 -0.29
CA VAL A 232 5.62 20.69 0.97
C VAL A 232 4.87 21.89 1.54
N SER A 233 4.52 22.86 0.70
CA SER A 233 3.72 24.03 1.08
C SER A 233 2.31 23.64 1.55
N HIS A 234 1.63 22.76 0.81
CA HIS A 234 0.28 22.28 1.14
C HIS A 234 0.27 21.60 2.50
N LEU A 235 1.13 20.60 2.70
CA LEU A 235 1.20 19.83 3.93
C LEU A 235 1.63 20.68 5.12
N SER A 236 2.58 21.60 4.94
CA SER A 236 3.00 22.49 6.03
C SER A 236 1.86 23.39 6.50
N LYS A 237 1.03 23.90 5.58
CA LYS A 237 -0.17 24.69 5.93
C LYS A 237 -1.22 23.85 6.64
N GLN A 238 -1.50 22.66 6.12
CA GLN A 238 -2.47 21.73 6.72
C GLN A 238 -2.10 21.39 8.18
N ILE A 239 -0.84 21.06 8.42
CA ILE A 239 -0.32 20.73 9.77
C ILE A 239 -0.41 21.94 10.70
N ALA A 240 -0.07 23.14 10.22
CA ALA A 240 -0.15 24.37 11.03
C ALA A 240 -1.58 24.79 11.39
N SER A 241 -2.57 24.35 10.60
CA SER A 241 -4.00 24.65 10.83
C SER A 241 -4.76 23.62 11.66
N SER A 242 -4.10 22.50 12.04
CA SER A 242 -4.68 21.40 12.81
C SER A 242 -4.34 21.53 14.29
#